data_AF-A0A4U9XSR8-F1
#
_entry.id   AF-A0A4U9XSR8-F1
#
_cell.length_a   1.000
_cell.length_b   1.000
_cell.length_c   1.000
_cell.angle_alpha   90.00
_cell.angle_beta   90.00
_cell.angle_gamma   90.00
#
_symmetry.space_group_name_H-M   'P 1'
#
loop_
_entity.id
_entity.type
_entity.pdbx_description
1 polymer ?
#
loop_
_entity_poly.entity_id
_entity_poly.type
_entity_poly.pdbx_seq_one_letter_code
_entity_poly.pdbx_strand_id
1 'polypeptide(L)' 'MKKKKGWEIARQIRNLDPYAVIVFVTTHSEFMPYTYKYRVSALDFIKKDVDDSTFKKLIQEVLEYSE' A
#
# COMPACT_ATOMS: atom_id res chain seq x y z
N MET A 1 -7.85 -22.01 1.19
CA MET A 1 -8.01 -20.66 0.59
C MET A 1 -6.64 -20.10 0.24
N LYS A 2 -6.35 -19.85 -1.04
CA LYS A 2 -5.05 -19.32 -1.48
C LYS A 2 -4.86 -17.92 -0.88
N LYS A 3 -3.93 -17.79 0.09
CA LYS A 3 -3.36 -16.50 0.54
C LYS A 3 -2.70 -15.84 -0.67
N LYS A 4 -3.44 -15.05 -1.46
CA LYS A 4 -2.79 -14.08 -2.34
C LYS A 4 -2.24 -13.00 -1.40
N LYS A 5 -0.94 -13.03 -1.17
CA LYS A 5 -0.26 -12.04 -0.34
C LYS A 5 -0.28 -10.72 -1.12
N GLY A 6 -0.81 -9.64 -0.54
CA GLY A 6 -1.02 -8.37 -1.26
C GLY A 6 0.21 -7.87 -2.01
N TRP A 7 1.42 -8.17 -1.51
CA TRP A 7 2.68 -7.85 -2.19
C TRP A 7 2.91 -8.59 -3.51
N GLU A 8 2.42 -9.83 -3.67
CA GLU A 8 2.53 -10.57 -4.93
C GLU A 8 1.70 -9.90 -6.03
N ILE A 9 0.52 -9.42 -5.67
CA ILE A 9 -0.35 -8.66 -6.56
C ILE A 9 0.31 -7.31 -6.88
N ALA A 10 0.80 -6.61 -5.87
CA ALA A 10 1.42 -5.31 -6.07
C ALA A 10 2.69 -5.38 -6.94
N ARG A 11 3.46 -6.48 -6.86
CA ARG A 11 4.55 -6.76 -7.80
C ARG A 11 4.05 -6.97 -9.23
N GLN A 12 2.93 -7.66 -9.42
CA GLN A 12 2.32 -7.82 -10.75
C GLN A 12 1.84 -6.48 -11.31
N ILE A 13 1.18 -5.65 -10.50
CA ILE A 13 0.78 -4.29 -10.88
C ILE A 13 2.01 -3.50 -11.33
N ARG A 14 3.08 -3.48 -10.53
CA ARG A 14 4.31 -2.74 -10.86
C ARG A 14 5.00 -3.24 -12.13
N ASN A 15 4.94 -4.54 -12.41
CA ASN A 15 5.49 -5.10 -13.65
C ASN A 15 4.67 -4.72 -14.89
N LEU A 16 3.36 -4.53 -14.74
CA LEU A 16 2.47 -4.10 -15.82
C LEU A 16 2.54 -2.60 -16.04
N ASP A 17 2.62 -1.84 -14.95
CA ASP A 17 2.73 -0.39 -14.95
C ASP A 17 3.80 0.06 -13.93
N PRO A 18 5.00 0.45 -14.41
CA PRO A 18 6.08 0.96 -13.57
C PRO A 18 5.72 2.23 -12.77
N TYR A 19 4.73 2.99 -13.22
CA TYR A 19 4.31 4.28 -12.67
C TYR A 19 3.05 4.19 -11.81
N ALA A 20 2.41 3.02 -11.72
CA ALA A 20 1.23 2.83 -10.89
C ALA A 20 1.50 3.25 -9.44
N VAL A 21 0.64 4.14 -8.95
CA VAL A 21 0.60 4.54 -7.54
C VAL A 21 0.01 3.39 -6.73
N ILE A 22 0.77 2.90 -5.75
CA ILE A 22 0.39 1.75 -4.91
C ILE A 22 0.43 2.18 -3.44
N VAL A 23 -0.68 2.02 -2.74
CA VAL A 23 -0.78 2.29 -1.30
C VAL A 23 -1.27 1.03 -0.60
N PHE A 24 -0.60 0.63 0.48
CA PHE A 24 -1.01 -0.53 1.26
C PHE A 24 -1.84 -0.10 2.46
N VAL A 25 -2.97 -0.78 2.69
CA VAL A 25 -3.82 -0.55 3.87
C VAL A 25 -3.98 -1.85 4.66
N THR A 26 -3.48 -1.92 5.89
CA THR A 26 -3.46 -3.20 6.64
C THR A 26 -3.45 -3.05 8.17
N THR A 27 -3.94 -4.07 8.87
CA THR A 27 -3.77 -4.24 10.33
C THR A 27 -2.41 -4.85 10.68
N HIS A 28 -1.72 -5.43 9.70
CA HIS A 28 -0.47 -6.15 9.89
C HIS A 28 0.74 -5.29 9.48
N SER A 29 1.05 -4.28 10.29
CA SER A 29 2.14 -3.33 10.02
C SER A 29 3.53 -3.97 10.09
N GLU A 30 3.66 -5.13 10.73
CA GLU A 30 4.88 -5.94 10.76
C GLU A 30 5.36 -6.38 9.38
N PHE A 31 4.48 -6.38 8.37
CA PHE A 31 4.85 -6.72 7.00
C PHE A 31 5.36 -5.54 6.17
N MET A 32 5.40 -4.32 6.71
CA MET A 32 5.89 -3.14 6.00
C MET A 32 7.32 -3.30 5.45
N PRO A 33 8.31 -3.89 6.16
CA PRO A 33 9.64 -4.11 5.59
C PRO A 33 9.65 -5.01 4.33
N TYR A 34 8.61 -5.84 4.15
CA TYR A 34 8.53 -6.72 2.99
C TYR A 34 8.15 -5.96 1.71
N THR A 35 7.43 -4.84 1.77
CA THR A 35 7.13 -4.04 0.57
C THR A 35 8.41 -3.49 -0.05
N TYR A 36 9.37 -3.08 0.78
CA TYR A 36 10.73 -2.73 0.37
C TYR A 36 11.47 -3.92 -0.23
N LYS A 37 11.44 -5.09 0.43
CA LYS A 37 12.09 -6.32 -0.07
C LYS A 37 11.59 -6.74 -1.46
N TYR A 38 10.32 -6.52 -1.75
CA TYR A 38 9.71 -6.87 -3.04
C TYR A 38 9.82 -5.76 -4.11
N ARG A 39 10.51 -4.65 -3.82
CA ARG A 39 10.79 -3.54 -4.75
C ARG A 39 9.53 -2.96 -5.40
N VAL A 40 8.44 -2.88 -4.64
CA VAL A 40 7.15 -2.44 -5.19
C VAL A 40 6.99 -0.92 -5.20
N SER A 41 7.93 -0.14 -4.63
CA SER A 41 7.89 1.33 -4.59
C SER A 41 6.49 1.87 -4.27
N ALA A 42 5.92 1.38 -3.16
CA ALA A 42 4.65 1.89 -2.66
C ALA A 42 4.78 3.37 -2.29
N LEU A 43 3.75 4.16 -2.57
CA LEU A 43 3.67 5.56 -2.19
C LEU A 43 3.51 5.69 -0.67
N ASP A 44 2.59 4.92 -0.10
CA ASP A 44 2.32 4.96 1.34
C ASP A 44 1.83 3.62 1.92
N PHE A 45 1.87 3.52 3.24
CA PHE A 45 1.41 2.41 4.05
C PHE A 45 0.53 2.90 5.20
N ILE A 46 -0.78 2.72 5.06
CA ILE A 46 -1.77 3.16 6.03
C ILE A 46 -2.12 2.00 6.97
N LYS A 47 -1.92 2.22 8.27
CA LYS A 47 -2.39 1.25 9.27
C LYS A 47 -3.89 1.36 9.46
N LYS A 48 -4.56 0.22 9.66
CA LYS A 48 -6.01 0.14 9.89
C LYS A 48 -6.44 0.36 11.34
N ASP A 49 -5.49 0.49 12.26
CA ASP A 49 -5.73 0.66 13.69
C ASP A 49 -5.87 2.14 14.10
N VAL A 50 -6.27 2.99 13.15
CA VAL A 50 -6.56 4.42 13.35
C VAL A 50 -8.07 4.66 13.25
N ASP A 51 -8.55 5.76 13.83
CA ASP A 51 -9.95 6.15 13.72
C ASP A 51 -10.32 6.62 12.29
N ASP A 52 -11.62 6.61 11.98
CA ASP A 52 -12.16 6.97 10.67
C ASP A 52 -11.76 8.37 10.19
N SER A 53 -11.63 9.34 11.10
CA SER A 53 -11.28 10.72 10.73
C SER A 53 -9.82 10.79 10.28
N THR A 54 -8.93 10.11 11.02
CA THR A 54 -7.53 9.97 10.68
C THR A 54 -7.36 9.18 9.39
N PHE A 55 -8.07 8.06 9.22
CA PHE A 55 -8.02 7.25 8.01
C PHE A 55 -8.41 8.06 6.76
N LYS A 56 -9.50 8.85 6.84
CA LYS A 56 -9.93 9.74 5.75
C LYS A 56 -8.86 10.77 5.40
N LYS A 57 -8.25 11.39 6.41
CA LYS A 57 -7.18 12.37 6.20
C LYS A 57 -5.98 11.77 5.47
N LEU A 58 -5.53 10.58 5.88
CA LEU A 58 -4.40 9.89 5.23
C LEU A 58 -4.72 9.54 3.77
N ILE A 59 -5.96 9.12 3.47
CA ILE A 59 -6.38 8.86 2.09
C ILE A 59 -6.41 10.15 1.27
N GLN A 60 -6.87 11.28 1.84
CA GLN A 60 -6.84 12.58 1.15
C GLN A 60 -5.41 13.00 0.81
N GLU A 61 -4.50 12.92 1.77
CA GLU A 61 -3.07 13.25 1.56
C GLU A 61 -2.48 12.38 0.43
N VAL A 62 -2.74 11.08 0.44
CA VAL A 62 -2.29 10.16 -0.61
C VAL A 62 -2.80 10.57 -1.99
N LEU A 63 -4.06 10.99 -2.10
CA LEU A 63 -4.64 11.42 -3.37
C LEU A 63 -3.97 12.71 -3.87
N GLU A 64 -3.75 13.69 -2.99
CA GLU A 64 -3.06 14.94 -3.32
C GLU A 64 -1.62 14.72 -3.81
N TYR A 65 -0.89 13.73 -3.27
CA TYR A 65 0.46 13.38 -3.72
C TYR A 65 0.50 12.51 -4.97
N SER A 66 -0.65 12.00 -5.44
CA SER A 66 -0.74 11.09 -6.59
C SER A 66 -1.10 11.79 -7.91
N GLU A 67 -1.50 13.07 -7.85
CA GLU A 67 -1.72 13.95 -9.00
C GLU A 67 -0.41 14.60 -9.49
#